data_AF-A0A819ZN31-F1
#
_entry.id   AF-A0A819ZN31-F1
#
_cell.length_a   1.000
_cell.length_b   1.000
_cell.length_c   1.000
_cell.angle_alpha   90.00
_cell.angle_beta   90.00
_cell.angle_gamma   90.00
#
_symmetry.space_group_name_H-M   'P 1'
#
loop_
_entity.id
_entity.type
_entity.pdbx_description
1 polymer ?
#
loop_
_entity_poly.entity_id
_entity_poly.type
_entity_poly.pdbx_seq_one_letter_code
_entity_poly.pdbx_strand_id
1 'polypeptide(L)'
;MVLTLDDIDKYPELISTTDYFEGILINFRPLLLTDEKKLAQFLENLGSQTRKFSTRNGYDLNEARDLCFAINRYDKLRLVALINNETIIALFEFSLSIVDNEYKRFAEKYGIIQTK
;
A
#
# COMPACT_ATOMS: atom_id res chain seq x y z
N MET A 1 -4.67 22.64 0.50
CA MET A 1 -3.33 22.07 0.75
C MET A 1 -3.26 20.75 0.01
N VAL A 2 -2.21 20.48 -0.75
CA VAL A 2 -2.03 19.21 -1.47
C VAL A 2 -1.33 18.24 -0.51
N LEU A 3 -1.92 17.07 -0.28
CA LEU A 3 -1.36 16.02 0.57
C LEU A 3 -0.27 15.27 -0.21
N THR A 4 0.91 15.09 0.39
CA THR A 4 2.04 14.36 -0.21
C THR A 4 2.33 13.03 0.50
N LEU A 5 3.12 12.15 -0.12
CA LEU A 5 3.59 10.91 0.53
C LEU A 5 4.47 11.21 1.75
N ASP A 6 5.28 12.27 1.70
CA ASP A 6 6.04 12.78 2.85
C ASP A 6 5.14 13.19 4.02
N ASP A 7 4.01 13.84 3.72
CA ASP A 7 3.04 14.23 4.76
C ASP A 7 2.40 13.00 5.40
N ILE A 8 2.08 11.98 4.60
CA ILE A 8 1.50 10.73 5.09
C ILE A 8 2.50 9.92 5.92
N ASP A 9 3.78 9.90 5.53
CA ASP A 9 4.85 9.22 6.28
C ASP A 9 5.07 9.88 7.66
N LYS A 10 4.99 11.23 7.72
CA LYS A 10 5.12 11.99 8.97
C LYS A 10 3.86 11.93 9.84
N TYR A 11 2.69 11.94 9.21
CA TYR A 11 1.38 12.08 9.85
C TYR A 11 0.40 11.02 9.29
N PRO A 12 0.61 9.73 9.61
CA PRO A 12 -0.20 8.65 9.05
C PRO A 12 -1.68 8.74 9.42
N GLU A 13 -2.01 9.44 10.49
CA GLU A 13 -3.39 9.71 10.93
C GLU A 13 -4.20 10.52 9.92
N LEU A 14 -3.55 11.30 9.04
CA LEU A 14 -4.24 12.13 8.04
C LEU A 14 -5.14 11.33 7.09
N ILE A 15 -4.82 10.06 6.86
CA ILE A 15 -5.59 9.16 5.99
C ILE A 15 -5.97 7.85 6.69
N SER A 16 -5.81 7.81 8.01
CA SER A 16 -6.26 6.67 8.80
C SER A 16 -7.76 6.78 9.08
N THR A 17 -8.46 5.66 9.04
CA THR A 17 -9.87 5.57 9.41
C THR A 17 -10.13 4.26 10.14
N THR A 18 -11.17 4.26 10.96
CA THR A 18 -11.57 3.11 11.75
C THR A 18 -13.06 2.86 11.53
N ASP A 19 -13.42 1.61 11.27
CA ASP A 19 -14.80 1.22 11.05
C ASP A 19 -15.11 -0.09 11.79
N TYR A 20 -16.40 -0.36 11.99
CA TYR A 20 -16.90 -1.60 12.57
C TYR A 20 -17.58 -2.43 11.49
N PHE A 21 -17.03 -3.62 11.22
CA PHE A 21 -17.65 -4.58 10.32
C PHE A 21 -18.07 -5.82 11.11
N GLU A 22 -19.37 -6.11 11.16
CA GLU A 22 -19.93 -7.24 11.92
C GLU A 22 -19.47 -7.29 13.39
N GLY A 23 -19.33 -6.11 14.03
CA GLY A 23 -18.87 -5.99 15.41
C GLY A 23 -17.35 -6.09 15.60
N ILE A 24 -16.58 -6.24 14.53
CA ILE A 24 -15.11 -6.27 14.55
C ILE A 24 -14.58 -4.88 14.22
N LEU A 25 -13.66 -4.37 15.05
CA LEU A 25 -12.98 -3.10 14.79
C LEU A 25 -11.91 -3.29 13.72
N ILE A 26 -12.09 -2.63 12.57
CA ILE A 26 -11.13 -2.61 11.47
C ILE A 26 -10.50 -1.23 11.38
N ASN A 27 -9.18 -1.19 11.48
CA ASN A 27 -8.39 0.03 11.33
C ASN A 27 -7.70 0.03 9.97
N PHE A 28 -8.00 1.02 9.15
CA PHE A 28 -7.36 1.27 7.87
C PHE A 28 -6.35 2.39 8.06
N ARG A 29 -5.08 2.13 7.78
CA ARG A 29 -4.03 3.14 7.96
C ARG A 29 -2.83 2.87 7.05
N PRO A 30 -1.93 3.85 6.86
CA PRO A 30 -0.64 3.59 6.24
C PRO A 30 0.10 2.44 6.91
N LEU A 31 0.84 1.68 6.09
CA LEU A 31 1.84 0.73 6.60
C LEU A 31 2.89 1.53 7.36
N LEU A 32 3.32 1.05 8.53
CA LEU A 32 4.30 1.73 9.38
C LEU A 32 5.61 0.95 9.43
N LEU A 33 6.72 1.64 9.70
CA LEU A 33 8.03 1.02 9.91
C LEU A 33 8.00 -0.08 10.98
N THR A 34 7.16 0.06 12.00
CA THR A 34 7.04 -0.90 13.11
C THR A 34 6.21 -2.14 12.79
N ASP A 35 5.58 -2.22 11.62
CA ASP A 35 4.68 -3.33 11.27
C ASP A 35 5.40 -4.58 10.75
N GLU A 36 6.73 -4.59 10.66
CA GLU A 36 7.52 -5.68 10.03
C GLU A 36 7.04 -7.08 10.41
N LYS A 37 6.82 -7.32 11.72
CA LYS A 37 6.41 -8.64 12.22
C LYS A 37 4.97 -8.99 11.86
N LYS A 38 4.05 -8.01 11.99
CA LYS A 38 2.63 -8.20 11.62
C LYS A 38 2.50 -8.44 10.12
N LEU A 39 3.27 -7.70 9.34
CA LEU A 39 3.28 -7.82 7.89
C LEU A 39 3.91 -9.14 7.45
N ALA A 40 5.00 -9.58 8.06
CA ALA A 40 5.59 -10.90 7.81
C ALA A 40 4.58 -12.01 8.05
N GLN A 41 3.89 -11.99 9.21
CA GLN A 41 2.85 -12.96 9.52
C GLN A 41 1.71 -12.93 8.48
N PHE A 42 1.29 -11.75 8.02
CA PHE A 42 0.29 -11.63 6.95
C PHE A 42 0.79 -12.26 5.64
N LEU A 43 2.00 -11.91 5.18
CA LEU A 43 2.58 -12.41 3.94
C LEU A 43 2.78 -13.94 3.97
N GLU A 44 3.27 -14.47 5.08
CA GLU A 44 3.49 -15.91 5.31
C GLU A 44 2.19 -16.73 5.29
N ASN A 45 1.06 -16.11 5.60
CA ASN A 45 -0.26 -16.73 5.59
C ASN A 45 -1.06 -16.50 4.31
N LEU A 46 -0.52 -15.76 3.33
CA LEU A 46 -1.17 -15.61 2.02
C LEU A 46 -1.31 -16.98 1.32
N GLY A 47 -2.53 -17.28 0.88
CA GLY A 47 -2.81 -18.48 0.10
C GLY A 47 -2.03 -18.51 -1.22
N SER A 48 -1.74 -19.72 -1.71
CA SER A 48 -0.95 -19.92 -2.93
C SER A 48 -1.55 -19.22 -4.16
N GLN A 49 -2.88 -19.14 -4.26
CA GLN A 49 -3.54 -18.43 -5.37
C GLN A 49 -3.26 -16.92 -5.32
N THR A 50 -3.33 -16.30 -4.14
CA THR A 50 -2.99 -14.88 -3.97
C THR A 50 -1.53 -14.62 -4.31
N ARG A 51 -0.62 -15.50 -3.87
CA ARG A 51 0.82 -15.38 -4.18
C ARG A 51 1.13 -15.45 -5.67
N LYS A 52 0.39 -16.23 -6.45
CA LYS A 52 0.57 -16.32 -7.92
C LYS A 52 0.31 -15.00 -8.63
N PHE A 53 -0.57 -14.16 -8.09
CA PHE A 53 -0.89 -12.85 -8.66
C PHE A 53 -0.08 -11.70 -8.04
N SER A 54 0.80 -12.01 -7.08
CA SER A 54 1.63 -11.03 -6.39
C SER A 54 3.07 -11.12 -6.92
N THR A 55 3.59 -10.00 -7.43
CA THR A 55 4.92 -9.88 -8.04
C THR A 55 6.04 -9.66 -7.02
N ARG A 56 5.91 -10.22 -5.81
CA ARG A 56 6.88 -10.07 -4.71
C ARG A 56 8.05 -11.05 -4.86
N ASN A 57 9.22 -10.63 -4.36
CA ASN A 57 10.43 -11.47 -4.38
C ASN A 57 10.41 -12.51 -3.27
N GLY A 58 9.71 -12.22 -2.16
CA GLY A 58 9.50 -13.13 -1.05
C GLY A 58 8.16 -12.91 -0.34
N TYR A 59 7.95 -13.69 0.71
CA TYR A 59 6.78 -13.58 1.60
C TYR A 59 7.21 -13.73 3.07
N ASP A 60 8.47 -13.44 3.36
CA ASP A 60 9.09 -13.60 4.66
C ASP A 60 9.31 -12.25 5.37
N LEU A 61 9.98 -12.28 6.52
CA LEU A 61 10.32 -11.09 7.30
C LEU A 61 11.22 -10.10 6.53
N ASN A 62 12.05 -10.56 5.60
CA ASN A 62 12.93 -9.65 4.85
C ASN A 62 12.11 -8.84 3.84
N GLU A 63 11.20 -9.48 3.11
CA GLU A 63 10.27 -8.78 2.24
C GLU A 63 9.39 -7.80 3.05
N ALA A 64 8.89 -8.23 4.22
CA ALA A 64 8.10 -7.36 5.07
C ALA A 64 8.87 -6.10 5.53
N ARG A 65 10.14 -6.26 5.91
CA ARG A 65 11.05 -5.15 6.22
C ARG A 65 11.20 -4.21 5.04
N ASP A 66 11.50 -4.74 3.87
CA ASP A 66 11.71 -3.93 2.67
C ASP A 66 10.47 -3.09 2.34
N LEU A 67 9.27 -3.65 2.51
CA LEU A 67 8.02 -2.93 2.31
C LEU A 67 7.78 -1.84 3.35
N CYS A 68 8.05 -2.13 4.62
CA CYS A 68 7.98 -1.15 5.70
C CYS A 68 9.00 -0.01 5.50
N PHE A 69 10.22 -0.31 5.05
CA PHE A 69 11.23 0.72 4.74
C PHE A 69 10.91 1.54 3.48
N ALA A 70 10.01 1.05 2.63
CA ALA A 70 9.69 1.63 1.34
C ALA A 70 8.41 2.47 1.31
N ILE A 71 7.86 2.87 2.48
CA ILE A 71 6.60 3.62 2.59
C ILE A 71 6.60 4.89 1.72
N ASN A 72 7.76 5.53 1.54
CA ASN A 72 7.88 6.81 0.84
C ASN A 72 9.02 6.86 -0.21
N ARG A 73 9.45 5.73 -0.76
CA ARG A 73 10.61 5.69 -1.68
C ARG A 73 10.30 5.47 -3.16
N TYR A 74 9.11 4.97 -3.49
CA TYR A 74 8.83 4.43 -4.83
C TYR A 74 7.52 4.96 -5.43
N ASP A 75 7.10 6.17 -5.07
CA ASP A 75 5.78 6.71 -5.43
C ASP A 75 4.63 5.74 -5.11
N LYS A 76 4.82 4.90 -4.09
CA LYS A 76 3.88 3.87 -3.68
C LYS A 76 3.34 4.20 -2.31
N LEU A 77 2.04 4.45 -2.23
CA LEU A 77 1.34 4.48 -0.96
C LEU A 77 0.91 3.06 -0.59
N ARG A 78 1.33 2.60 0.58
CA ARG A 78 0.93 1.29 1.13
C ARG A 78 0.03 1.48 2.33
N LEU A 79 -1.15 0.88 2.28
CA LEU A 79 -2.12 0.89 3.38
C LEU A 79 -2.36 -0.54 3.85
N VAL A 80 -2.71 -0.68 5.12
CA VAL A 80 -3.07 -1.94 5.73
C VAL A 80 -4.44 -1.83 6.40
N ALA A 81 -5.17 -2.93 6.41
CA ALA A 81 -6.34 -3.10 7.27
C ALA A 81 -5.96 -4.02 8.44
N LEU A 82 -6.24 -3.58 9.66
CA LEU A 82 -5.96 -4.34 10.87
C LEU A 82 -7.23 -4.63 11.66
N ILE A 83 -7.38 -5.87 12.11
CA ILE A 83 -8.34 -6.21 13.16
C ILE A 83 -7.74 -5.81 14.52
N ASN A 84 -8.49 -5.01 15.29
CA ASN A 84 -8.13 -4.59 16.65
C ASN A 84 -6.71 -4.00 16.78
N ASN A 85 -6.16 -3.39 15.72
CA ASN A 85 -4.77 -2.88 15.64
C ASN A 85 -3.65 -3.94 15.79
N GLU A 86 -3.99 -5.21 15.81
CA GLU A 86 -3.04 -6.30 16.06
C GLU A 86 -2.72 -7.08 14.79
N THR A 87 -3.75 -7.48 14.05
CA THR A 87 -3.60 -8.44 12.95
C THR A 87 -3.88 -7.77 11.62
N ILE A 88 -2.87 -7.71 10.74
CA ILE A 88 -3.05 -7.26 9.36
C ILE A 88 -3.85 -8.32 8.60
N ILE A 89 -4.94 -7.91 7.98
CA ILE A 89 -5.83 -8.77 7.17
C ILE A 89 -5.84 -8.40 5.69
N ALA A 90 -5.35 -7.22 5.34
CA ALA A 90 -5.21 -6.78 3.96
C ALA A 90 -4.05 -5.79 3.81
N LEU A 91 -3.46 -5.79 2.63
CA LEU A 91 -2.44 -4.84 2.18
C LEU A 91 -2.90 -4.25 0.84
N PHE A 92 -2.95 -2.93 0.77
CA PHE A 92 -3.29 -2.17 -0.42
C PHE A 92 -2.05 -1.41 -0.88
N GLU A 93 -1.76 -1.44 -2.18
CA GLU A 93 -0.66 -0.68 -2.76
C GLU A 93 -1.20 0.20 -3.90
N PHE A 94 -1.06 1.51 -3.74
CA PHE A 94 -1.36 2.50 -4.78
C PHE A 94 -0.05 2.95 -5.39
N SER A 95 0.14 2.69 -6.69
CA SER A 95 1.27 3.25 -7.44
C SER A 95 0.84 4.58 -8.04
N LEU A 96 1.47 5.67 -7.62
CA LEU A 96 1.11 7.04 -8.00
C LEU A 96 1.95 7.56 -9.18
N SER A 97 3.00 6.84 -9.59
CA SER A 97 3.69 7.14 -10.85
C SER A 97 2.78 6.77 -12.03
N ILE A 98 2.51 7.72 -12.91
CA ILE A 98 2.07 7.42 -14.27
C ILE A 98 3.35 7.21 -15.08
N VAL A 99 3.68 5.96 -15.39
CA VAL A 99 4.80 5.67 -16.30
C VAL A 99 4.51 6.29 -17.68
N ASP A 100 5.53 6.83 -18.36
CA ASP A 100 5.38 7.51 -19.65
C ASP A 100 4.62 6.68 -20.70
N ASN A 101 4.70 5.35 -20.60
CA ASN A 101 4.01 4.44 -21.49
C ASN A 101 2.48 4.42 -21.26
N GLU A 102 2.03 4.63 -20.02
CA GLU A 102 0.61 4.79 -19.69
C GLU A 102 0.09 6.13 -20.19
N TYR A 103 0.91 7.19 -20.13
CA TYR A 103 0.61 8.47 -20.77
C TYR A 103 0.42 8.33 -22.28
N LYS A 104 1.36 7.69 -22.98
CA LYS A 104 1.26 7.46 -24.43
C LYS A 104 0.01 6.67 -24.79
N ARG A 105 -0.27 5.58 -24.06
CA ARG A 105 -1.48 4.77 -24.24
C ARG A 105 -2.77 5.60 -24.09
N PHE A 106 -2.84 6.47 -23.09
CA PHE A 106 -4.02 7.32 -22.88
C PHE A 106 -4.12 8.46 -23.88
N ALA A 107 -3.01 9.10 -24.24
CA ALA A 107 -2.95 10.16 -25.25
C ALA A 107 -3.35 9.64 -26.64
N GLU A 108 -2.89 8.46 -27.03
CA GLU A 108 -3.28 7.80 -28.28
C GLU A 108 -4.76 7.41 -28.28
N LYS A 109 -5.28 6.93 -27.14
CA LYS A 109 -6.66 6.45 -27.03
C LYS A 109 -7.71 7.57 -26.92
N TYR A 110 -7.36 8.70 -26.30
CA TYR A 110 -8.32 9.77 -25.98
C TYR A 110 -7.93 11.16 -26.50
N GLY A 111 -6.83 11.29 -27.25
CA GLY A 111 -6.45 12.52 -27.96
C GLY A 111 -5.97 13.66 -27.06
N ILE A 112 -5.47 13.37 -25.86
CA ILE A 112 -4.99 14.39 -24.91
C ILE A 112 -3.60 14.88 -25.36
N ILE A 113 -3.53 16.09 -25.92
CA ILE A 113 -2.27 16.71 -26.40
C ILE A 113 -1.65 17.50 -25.25
N GLN A 114 -0.38 17.24 -24.94
CA GLN A 114 0.38 18.06 -23.98
C GLN A 114 0.52 19.50 -24.49
N THR A 115 0.07 20.46 -23.69
CA THR A 115 0.60 21.83 -23.76
C THR A 115 1.77 21.92 -22.78
N LYS A 116 2.90 22.38 -23.31
CA LYS A 116 4.18 22.55 -22.62
C LYS A 116 4.10 23.50 -21.44
#